data_AF-A0A1T2KVT2-F1
#
_entry.id   AF-A0A1T2KVT2-F1
#
_cell.length_a   1.000
_cell.length_b   1.000
_cell.length_c   1.000
_cell.angle_alpha   90.00
_cell.angle_beta   90.00
_cell.angle_gamma   90.00
#
_symmetry.space_group_name_H-M   'P 1'
#
loop_
_entity.id
_entity.type
_entity.pdbx_description
1 polymer ?
#
loop_
_entity_poly.entity_id
_entity_poly.type
_entity_poly.pdbx_seq_one_letter_code
_entity_poly.pdbx_strand_id
1 'polypeptide(L)'
;MTSRRFVFLQLFLLLATLVLVAFFMQTRSVDIHQHNKRLDLLFRIQQIEGALDRDVLRVTSYILVQFDPLVEDSKKLYGLRQKITSPDVQIEGTEGERFRRHLDAYMASLDEKLALMEHIKSKVALVRNGLQYLPMLARELSGKEHEAGDQVLELITELYRFYQFSAVSEADSLEKRVEEMANLGFSDADTQSLVENVLFHLRANLRLSKELGSLRARYVAVPSKEAFNNLYQAYESYYR
;
A
#
# COMPACT_ATOMS: atom_id res chain seq x y z
N MET A 1 -55.74 -47.63 30.70
CA MET A 1 -54.26 -47.45 30.61
C MET A 1 -53.77 -46.87 29.27
N THR A 2 -54.61 -46.80 28.23
CA THR A 2 -54.27 -46.26 26.90
C THR A 2 -54.16 -44.73 26.87
N SER A 3 -55.04 -44.00 27.57
CA SER A 3 -55.06 -42.53 27.60
C SER A 3 -53.79 -41.90 28.19
N ARG A 4 -53.25 -42.43 29.30
CA ARG A 4 -52.00 -41.93 29.89
C ARG A 4 -50.80 -42.07 28.95
N ARG A 5 -50.66 -43.21 28.26
CA ARG A 5 -49.59 -43.44 27.28
C ARG A 5 -49.69 -42.49 26.09
N PHE A 6 -50.92 -42.16 25.68
CA PHE A 6 -51.16 -41.21 24.60
C PHE A 6 -50.77 -39.78 24.99
N VAL A 7 -51.09 -39.35 26.22
CA VAL A 7 -50.68 -38.03 26.73
C VAL A 7 -49.16 -37.95 26.89
N PHE A 8 -48.50 -38.99 27.39
CA PHE A 8 -47.03 -39.03 27.46
C PHE A 8 -46.38 -38.96 26.08
N LEU A 9 -46.93 -39.65 25.07
CA LEU A 9 -46.44 -39.59 23.70
C LEU A 9 -46.61 -38.18 23.11
N GLN A 10 -47.74 -37.53 23.36
CA GLN A 10 -48.00 -36.15 22.93
C GLN A 10 -47.03 -35.16 23.58
N LEU A 11 -46.81 -35.27 24.89
CA LEU A 11 -45.85 -34.42 25.61
C LEU A 11 -44.41 -34.63 25.11
N PHE A 12 -44.03 -35.88 24.83
CA PHE A 12 -42.72 -36.20 24.28
C PHE A 12 -42.52 -35.60 22.88
N LEU A 13 -43.50 -35.73 21.98
CA LEU A 13 -43.44 -35.14 20.64
C LEU A 13 -43.40 -33.60 20.69
N LEU A 14 -44.16 -32.99 21.60
CA LEU A 14 -44.15 -31.53 21.78
C LEU A 14 -42.77 -31.06 22.27
N LEU A 15 -42.20 -31.74 23.26
CA LEU A 15 -40.84 -31.44 23.74
C LEU A 15 -39.79 -31.63 22.65
N ALA A 16 -39.84 -32.73 21.89
CA ALA A 16 -38.92 -32.98 20.78
C ALA A 16 -39.01 -31.91 19.69
N THR A 17 -40.23 -31.47 19.36
CA THR A 17 -40.46 -30.38 18.40
C THR A 17 -39.88 -29.06 18.91
N LEU A 18 -40.06 -28.75 20.19
CA LEU A 18 -39.56 -27.53 20.81
C LEU A 18 -38.02 -27.49 20.85
N VAL A 19 -37.39 -28.64 21.12
CA VAL A 19 -35.92 -28.81 21.03
C VAL A 19 -35.43 -28.63 19.60
N LEU A 20 -36.10 -29.21 18.61
CA LEU A 20 -35.76 -29.05 17.19
C LEU A 20 -35.86 -27.59 16.73
N VAL A 21 -36.93 -26.89 17.12
CA VAL A 21 -37.12 -25.46 16.81
C VAL A 21 -36.03 -24.63 17.49
N ALA A 22 -35.72 -24.89 18.77
CA ALA A 22 -34.66 -24.19 19.49
C ALA A 22 -33.29 -24.40 18.83
N PHE A 23 -32.96 -25.64 18.46
CA PHE A 23 -31.72 -25.97 17.76
C PHE A 23 -31.64 -25.31 16.39
N PHE A 24 -32.73 -25.33 15.62
CA PHE A 24 -32.80 -24.65 14.32
C PHE A 24 -32.61 -23.14 14.42
N MET A 25 -33.24 -22.49 15.42
CA MET A 25 -33.05 -21.06 15.68
C MET A 25 -31.62 -20.73 16.10
N GLN A 26 -31.02 -21.56 16.97
CA GLN A 26 -29.64 -21.40 17.39
C GLN A 26 -28.66 -21.53 16.22
N THR A 27 -28.82 -22.55 15.38
CA THR A 27 -27.97 -22.77 14.20
C THR A 27 -28.08 -21.61 13.21
N ARG A 28 -29.29 -21.12 12.91
CA ARG A 28 -29.47 -19.95 12.03
C ARG A 28 -28.85 -18.67 12.61
N SER A 29 -29.01 -18.44 13.91
CA SER A 29 -28.41 -17.27 14.57
C SER A 29 -26.88 -17.30 14.49
N VAL A 30 -26.26 -18.47 14.74
CA VAL A 30 -24.81 -18.64 14.64
C VAL A 30 -24.30 -18.38 13.22
N ASP A 31 -24.98 -18.90 12.20
CA ASP A 31 -24.60 -18.70 10.80
C ASP A 31 -24.67 -17.22 10.38
N ILE A 32 -25.74 -16.50 10.75
CA ILE A 32 -25.88 -15.05 10.48
C ILE A 32 -24.76 -14.25 11.15
N HIS A 33 -24.39 -14.59 12.39
CA HIS A 33 -23.30 -13.92 13.09
C HIS A 33 -21.94 -14.16 12.41
N GLN A 34 -21.64 -15.40 12.00
CA GLN A 34 -20.41 -15.72 11.29
C GLN A 34 -20.35 -15.04 9.91
N HIS A 35 -21.47 -15.03 9.18
CA HIS A 35 -21.60 -14.33 7.90
C HIS A 35 -21.28 -12.84 8.03
N ASN A 36 -21.93 -12.14 8.98
CA ASN A 36 -21.70 -10.72 9.21
C ASN A 36 -20.25 -10.43 9.62
N LYS A 37 -19.66 -11.29 10.46
CA LYS A 37 -18.26 -11.16 10.89
C LYS A 37 -17.28 -11.32 9.72
N ARG A 38 -17.50 -12.28 8.82
CA ARG A 38 -16.69 -12.49 7.61
C ARG A 38 -16.76 -11.27 6.69
N LEU A 39 -17.97 -10.78 6.41
CA LEU A 39 -18.17 -9.60 5.56
C LEU A 39 -17.53 -8.34 6.15
N ASP A 40 -17.70 -8.09 7.45
CA ASP A 40 -17.08 -6.95 8.13
C ASP A 40 -15.55 -7.02 8.03
N LEU A 41 -14.94 -8.20 8.21
CA LEU A 41 -13.50 -8.37 8.02
C LEU A 41 -13.06 -8.10 6.58
N LEU A 42 -13.75 -8.66 5.59
CA LEU A 42 -13.43 -8.45 4.17
C LEU A 42 -13.48 -6.97 3.78
N PHE A 43 -14.57 -6.28 4.15
CA PHE A 43 -14.72 -4.86 3.82
C PHE A 43 -13.75 -3.97 4.59
N ARG A 44 -13.41 -4.30 5.84
CA ARG A 44 -12.36 -3.58 6.58
C ARG A 44 -10.99 -3.71 5.93
N ILE A 45 -10.63 -4.90 5.44
CA ILE A 45 -9.38 -5.12 4.72
C ILE A 45 -9.36 -4.25 3.45
N GLN A 46 -10.45 -4.29 2.66
CA GLN A 46 -10.57 -3.48 1.44
C GLN A 46 -10.52 -1.97 1.73
N GLN A 47 -11.15 -1.51 2.81
CA GLN A 47 -11.12 -0.10 3.21
C GLN A 47 -9.71 0.36 3.58
N ILE A 48 -8.98 -0.45 4.35
CA ILE A 48 -7.60 -0.13 4.76
C ILE A 48 -6.66 -0.19 3.55
N GLU A 49 -6.87 -1.14 2.63
CA GLU A 49 -6.15 -1.16 1.36
C GLU A 49 -6.36 0.15 0.56
N GLY A 50 -7.60 0.64 0.47
CA GLY A 50 -7.88 1.92 -0.19
C GLY A 50 -7.22 3.12 0.50
N ALA A 51 -7.11 3.09 1.83
CA ALA A 51 -6.37 4.09 2.60
C ALA A 51 -4.86 4.03 2.31
N LEU A 52 -4.31 2.81 2.28
CA LEU A 52 -2.91 2.55 1.92
C LEU A 52 -2.58 3.08 0.52
N ASP A 53 -3.41 2.77 -0.47
CA ASP A 53 -3.24 3.22 -1.86
C ASP A 53 -3.20 4.74 -1.95
N ARG A 54 -4.15 5.42 -1.29
CA ARG A 54 -4.18 6.89 -1.23
C ARG A 54 -2.90 7.44 -0.61
N ASP A 55 -2.45 6.89 0.52
CA ASP A 55 -1.33 7.45 1.25
C ASP A 55 0.01 7.14 0.56
N VAL A 56 0.15 6.00 -0.13
CA VAL A 56 1.27 5.72 -1.04
C VAL A 56 1.32 6.76 -2.16
N LEU A 57 0.19 7.07 -2.81
CA LEU A 57 0.15 8.09 -3.85
C LEU A 57 0.58 9.47 -3.32
N ARG A 58 0.11 9.86 -2.12
CA ARG A 58 0.49 11.14 -1.48
C ARG A 58 1.97 11.19 -1.08
N VAL A 59 2.55 10.07 -0.68
CA VAL A 59 3.98 9.96 -0.38
C VAL A 59 4.80 10.10 -1.66
N THR A 60 4.40 9.42 -2.74
CA THR A 60 5.11 9.48 -4.04
C THR A 60 4.98 10.84 -4.73
N SER A 61 3.95 11.63 -4.41
CA SER A 61 3.80 13.03 -4.86
C SER A 61 4.43 14.04 -3.91
N TYR A 62 5.18 13.58 -2.90
CA TYR A 62 5.85 14.41 -1.89
C TYR A 62 4.90 15.27 -1.01
N ILE A 63 3.59 15.10 -1.11
CA ILE A 63 2.57 15.81 -0.31
C ILE A 63 2.59 15.33 1.15
N LEU A 64 2.73 14.02 1.38
CA LEU A 64 2.71 13.47 2.74
C LEU A 64 4.13 13.32 3.29
N VAL A 65 4.51 14.18 4.24
CA VAL A 65 5.86 14.22 4.80
C VAL A 65 6.16 13.03 5.72
N GLN A 66 5.17 12.50 6.44
CA GLN A 66 5.36 11.41 7.41
C GLN A 66 4.87 10.05 6.91
N PHE A 67 5.55 8.98 7.32
CA PHE A 67 5.21 7.61 6.93
C PHE A 67 4.29 6.90 7.93
N ASP A 68 3.95 7.52 9.07
CA ASP A 68 3.17 6.89 10.14
C ASP A 68 1.84 6.27 9.67
N PRO A 69 1.03 6.93 8.81
CA PRO A 69 -0.19 6.32 8.29
C PRO A 69 0.04 4.99 7.57
N LEU A 70 1.13 4.88 6.79
CA LEU A 70 1.50 3.65 6.08
C LEU A 70 1.89 2.52 7.06
N VAL A 71 2.62 2.87 8.12
CA VAL A 71 3.02 1.92 9.17
C VAL A 71 1.80 1.46 9.98
N GLU A 72 0.87 2.35 10.28
CA GLU A 72 -0.36 2.00 10.98
C GLU A 72 -1.26 1.10 10.13
N ASP A 73 -1.46 1.43 8.85
CA ASP A 73 -2.35 0.69 7.97
C ASP A 73 -1.80 -0.70 7.64
N SER A 74 -0.48 -0.83 7.45
CA SER A 74 0.16 -2.15 7.35
C SER A 74 -0.03 -3.02 8.60
N LYS A 75 0.15 -2.45 9.81
CA LYS A 75 -0.14 -3.15 11.07
C LYS A 75 -1.60 -3.58 11.18
N LYS A 76 -2.55 -2.73 10.81
CA LYS A 76 -3.98 -3.05 10.80
C LYS A 76 -4.28 -4.20 9.82
N LEU A 77 -3.68 -4.19 8.63
CA LEU A 77 -3.83 -5.27 7.64
C LEU A 77 -3.29 -6.60 8.18
N TYR A 78 -2.12 -6.62 8.82
CA TYR A 78 -1.60 -7.83 9.46
C TYR A 78 -2.55 -8.38 10.54
N GLY A 79 -3.11 -7.50 11.37
CA GLY A 79 -4.09 -7.89 12.39
C GLY A 79 -5.39 -8.44 11.79
N LEU A 80 -5.89 -7.85 10.69
CA LEU A 80 -7.08 -8.35 10.00
C LEU A 80 -6.83 -9.66 9.26
N ARG A 81 -5.64 -9.83 8.68
CA ARG A 81 -5.23 -11.10 8.06
C ARG A 81 -5.29 -12.25 9.06
N GLN A 82 -4.75 -12.05 10.28
CA GLN A 82 -4.82 -13.07 11.32
C GLN A 82 -6.26 -13.40 11.73
N LYS A 83 -7.15 -12.41 11.74
CA LYS A 83 -8.57 -12.59 12.10
C LYS A 83 -9.40 -13.26 11.00
N ILE A 84 -9.04 -13.09 9.73
CA ILE A 84 -9.81 -13.70 8.62
C ILE A 84 -9.34 -15.13 8.31
N THR A 85 -8.10 -15.48 8.67
CA THR A 85 -7.57 -16.85 8.54
C THR A 85 -7.83 -17.73 9.75
N SER A 86 -8.34 -17.17 10.85
CA SER A 86 -8.59 -17.91 12.07
C SER A 86 -9.73 -18.93 11.91
N PRO A 87 -9.68 -20.07 12.63
CA PRO A 87 -10.64 -21.18 12.44
C PRO A 87 -12.11 -20.79 12.63
N ASP A 88 -12.39 -19.81 13.47
CA ASP A 88 -13.74 -19.30 13.76
C ASP A 88 -14.38 -18.52 12.60
N VAL A 89 -13.60 -18.18 11.57
CA VAL A 89 -14.02 -17.42 10.38
C VAL A 89 -13.92 -18.28 9.12
N GLN A 90 -13.40 -19.51 9.21
CA GLN A 90 -13.29 -20.42 8.08
C GLN A 90 -14.65 -20.94 7.61
N ILE A 91 -14.73 -21.24 6.32
CA ILE A 91 -15.86 -21.91 5.68
C ILE A 91 -15.43 -23.36 5.46
N GLU A 92 -16.30 -24.31 5.77
CA GLU A 92 -16.02 -25.74 5.61
C GLU A 92 -16.46 -26.27 4.23
N GLY A 93 -15.95 -27.44 3.85
CA GLY A 93 -16.31 -28.11 2.60
C GLY A 93 -15.64 -27.53 1.35
N THR A 94 -16.11 -27.97 0.17
CA THR A 94 -15.53 -27.64 -1.14
C THR A 94 -15.58 -26.14 -1.46
N GLU A 95 -16.66 -25.46 -1.09
CA GLU A 95 -16.78 -24.01 -1.24
C GLU A 95 -15.83 -23.27 -0.30
N GLY A 96 -15.57 -23.83 0.90
CA GLY A 96 -14.56 -23.33 1.82
C GLY A 96 -13.15 -23.38 1.28
N GLU A 97 -12.79 -24.47 0.58
CA GLU A 97 -11.51 -24.57 -0.12
C GLU A 97 -11.38 -23.54 -1.25
N ARG A 98 -12.47 -23.32 -2.00
CA ARG A 98 -12.50 -22.31 -3.06
C ARG A 98 -12.36 -20.89 -2.49
N PHE A 99 -13.10 -20.56 -1.44
CA PHE A 99 -12.97 -19.30 -0.71
C PHE A 99 -11.54 -19.09 -0.21
N ARG A 100 -10.95 -20.10 0.45
CA ARG A 100 -9.58 -20.02 0.96
C ARG A 100 -8.55 -19.78 -0.13
N ARG A 101 -8.68 -20.45 -1.29
CA ARG A 101 -7.80 -20.22 -2.44
C ARG A 101 -7.85 -18.77 -2.93
N HIS A 102 -9.03 -18.17 -3.03
CA HIS A 102 -9.16 -16.77 -3.42
C HIS A 102 -8.71 -15.81 -2.32
N LEU A 103 -8.88 -16.18 -1.05
CA LEU A 103 -8.38 -15.41 0.10
C LEU A 103 -6.85 -15.36 0.07
N ASP A 104 -6.20 -16.50 -0.14
CA ASP A 104 -4.73 -16.60 -0.25
C ASP A 104 -4.21 -15.77 -1.43
N ALA A 105 -4.89 -15.82 -2.59
CA ALA A 105 -4.54 -15.00 -3.74
C ALA A 105 -4.66 -13.49 -3.45
N TYR A 106 -5.73 -13.06 -2.79
CA TYR A 106 -5.90 -11.66 -2.38
C TYR A 106 -4.84 -11.23 -1.35
N MET A 107 -4.55 -12.07 -0.35
CA MET A 107 -3.49 -11.81 0.63
C MET A 107 -2.12 -11.72 -0.03
N ALA A 108 -1.82 -12.55 -1.02
CA ALA A 108 -0.58 -12.46 -1.79
C ALA A 108 -0.45 -11.14 -2.54
N SER A 109 -1.53 -10.65 -3.16
CA SER A 109 -1.55 -9.31 -3.78
C SER A 109 -1.34 -8.19 -2.76
N LEU A 110 -1.91 -8.30 -1.55
CA LEU A 110 -1.67 -7.32 -0.48
C LEU A 110 -0.22 -7.36 0.01
N ASP A 111 0.37 -8.56 0.16
CA ASP A 111 1.77 -8.72 0.55
C ASP A 111 2.71 -8.10 -0.48
N GLU A 112 2.42 -8.25 -1.78
CA GLU A 112 3.16 -7.59 -2.86
C GLU A 112 3.06 -6.06 -2.77
N LYS A 113 1.85 -5.51 -2.56
CA LYS A 113 1.65 -4.07 -2.34
C LYS A 113 2.44 -3.56 -1.13
N LEU A 114 2.42 -4.28 -0.01
CA LEU A 114 3.15 -3.91 1.20
C LEU A 114 4.67 -3.93 0.98
N ALA A 115 5.19 -4.92 0.26
CA ALA A 115 6.61 -4.97 -0.10
C ALA A 115 7.00 -3.78 -0.99
N LEU A 116 6.20 -3.47 -2.01
CA LEU A 116 6.41 -2.32 -2.89
C LEU A 116 6.33 -1.00 -2.12
N MET A 117 5.40 -0.86 -1.18
CA MET A 117 5.29 0.29 -0.30
C MET A 117 6.57 0.51 0.53
N GLU A 118 7.18 -0.53 1.10
CA GLU A 118 8.44 -0.39 1.85
C GLU A 118 9.61 0.08 0.97
N HIS A 119 9.68 -0.42 -0.27
CA HIS A 119 10.63 0.09 -1.25
C HIS A 119 10.37 1.56 -1.60
N ILE A 120 9.10 1.95 -1.80
CA ILE A 120 8.69 3.33 -2.06
C ILE A 120 9.11 4.24 -0.91
N LYS A 121 8.81 3.87 0.35
CA LYS A 121 9.20 4.64 1.55
C LYS A 121 10.71 4.91 1.57
N SER A 122 11.49 3.85 1.34
CA SER A 122 12.96 3.93 1.32
C SER A 122 13.45 4.90 0.24
N LYS A 123 12.90 4.81 -0.99
CA LYS A 123 13.29 5.69 -2.11
C LYS A 123 12.88 7.13 -1.88
N VAL A 124 11.67 7.38 -1.37
CA VAL A 124 11.20 8.74 -1.04
C VAL A 124 12.06 9.37 0.06
N ALA A 125 12.47 8.60 1.07
CA ALA A 125 13.39 9.08 2.09
C ALA A 125 14.75 9.51 1.50
N LEU A 126 15.31 8.71 0.58
CA LEU A 126 16.57 9.06 -0.10
C LEU A 126 16.44 10.33 -0.94
N VAL A 127 15.36 10.48 -1.70
CA VAL A 127 15.10 11.71 -2.47
C VAL A 127 15.01 12.91 -1.55
N ARG A 128 14.25 12.84 -0.46
CA ARG A 128 14.10 13.94 0.49
C ARG A 128 15.42 14.36 1.12
N ASN A 129 16.22 13.38 1.56
CA ASN A 129 17.54 13.65 2.12
C ASN A 129 18.45 14.31 1.08
N GLY A 130 18.41 13.84 -0.16
CA GLY A 130 19.16 14.44 -1.27
C GLY A 130 18.75 15.89 -1.51
N LEU A 131 17.45 16.16 -1.63
CA LEU A 131 16.92 17.52 -1.80
C LEU A 131 17.30 18.44 -0.63
N GLN A 132 17.20 17.97 0.61
CA GLN A 132 17.53 18.75 1.79
C GLN A 132 19.02 19.12 1.89
N TYR A 133 19.90 18.31 1.28
CA TYR A 133 21.35 18.56 1.25
C TYR A 133 21.77 19.60 0.20
N LEU A 134 21.09 19.65 -0.95
CA LEU A 134 21.46 20.53 -2.07
C LEU A 134 21.60 22.03 -1.71
N PRO A 135 20.72 22.65 -0.89
CA PRO A 135 20.89 24.05 -0.49
C PRO A 135 22.12 24.34 0.38
N MET A 136 22.68 23.32 1.06
CA MET A 136 23.94 23.48 1.79
C MET A 136 25.10 23.60 0.80
N LEU A 137 25.20 22.66 -0.15
CA LEU A 137 26.25 22.67 -1.17
C LEU A 137 26.20 23.92 -2.06
N ALA A 138 25.00 24.36 -2.44
CA ALA A 138 24.84 25.57 -3.25
C ALA A 138 25.39 26.83 -2.54
N ARG A 139 25.18 26.94 -1.22
CA ARG A 139 25.70 28.08 -0.44
C ARG A 139 27.22 28.09 -0.34
N GLU A 140 27.85 26.92 -0.25
CA GLU A 140 29.31 26.81 -0.27
C GLU A 140 29.90 27.27 -1.61
N LEU A 141 29.23 26.93 -2.71
CA LEU A 141 29.65 27.30 -4.06
C LEU A 141 29.48 28.81 -4.34
N SER A 142 28.32 29.39 -4.02
CA SER A 142 28.07 30.84 -4.24
C SER A 142 29.02 31.75 -3.46
N GLY A 143 29.61 31.26 -2.36
CA GLY A 143 30.61 31.99 -1.57
C GLY A 143 32.01 32.00 -2.17
N LYS A 144 32.31 31.10 -3.12
CA LYS A 144 33.63 30.97 -3.76
C LYS A 144 33.64 31.45 -5.22
N GLU A 145 32.60 31.11 -6.00
CA GLU A 145 32.54 31.41 -7.43
C GLU A 145 31.10 31.70 -7.85
N HIS A 146 30.79 32.98 -8.10
CA HIS A 146 29.41 33.44 -8.27
C HIS A 146 28.74 32.84 -9.52
N GLU A 147 29.44 32.78 -10.66
CA GLU A 147 28.88 32.28 -11.93
C GLU A 147 28.56 30.78 -11.88
N ALA A 148 29.49 29.96 -11.36
CA ALA A 148 29.25 28.53 -11.14
C ALA A 148 28.13 28.29 -10.11
N GLY A 149 28.10 29.11 -9.05
CA GLY A 149 27.05 29.10 -8.03
C GLY A 149 25.66 29.37 -8.60
N ASP A 150 25.53 30.37 -9.47
CA ASP A 150 24.26 30.75 -10.09
C ASP A 150 23.73 29.64 -11.03
N GLN A 151 24.60 29.06 -11.86
CA GLN A 151 24.24 27.94 -12.75
C GLN A 151 23.80 26.70 -11.96
N VAL A 152 24.51 26.36 -10.89
CA VAL A 152 24.12 25.27 -9.97
C VAL A 152 22.78 25.56 -9.31
N LEU A 153 22.55 26.79 -8.85
CA LEU A 153 21.30 27.17 -8.20
C LEU A 153 20.11 27.06 -9.16
N GLU A 154 20.30 27.38 -10.43
CA GLU A 154 19.29 27.20 -11.47
C GLU A 154 18.94 25.72 -11.67
N LEU A 155 19.94 24.83 -11.75
CA LEU A 155 19.73 23.38 -11.84
C LEU A 155 18.98 22.82 -10.63
N ILE A 156 19.34 23.27 -9.42
CA ILE A 156 18.65 22.89 -8.19
C ILE A 156 17.19 23.36 -8.22
N THR A 157 16.96 24.61 -8.66
CA THR A 157 15.61 25.18 -8.79
C THR A 157 14.77 24.41 -9.80
N GLU A 158 15.35 23.99 -10.92
CA GLU A 158 14.68 23.11 -11.88
C GLU A 158 14.35 21.74 -11.30
N LEU A 159 15.27 21.14 -10.53
CA LEU A 159 14.99 19.88 -9.85
C LEU A 159 13.81 20.01 -8.88
N TYR A 160 13.73 21.10 -8.11
CA TYR A 160 12.59 21.35 -7.22
C TYR A 160 11.28 21.53 -8.00
N ARG A 161 11.32 22.26 -9.12
CA ARG A 161 10.15 22.42 -10.01
C ARG A 161 9.69 21.08 -10.58
N PHE A 162 10.63 20.25 -11.04
CA PHE A 162 10.34 18.91 -11.53
C PHE A 162 9.57 18.08 -10.49
N TYR A 163 10.02 18.09 -9.22
CA TYR A 163 9.32 17.37 -8.15
C TYR A 163 7.95 17.95 -7.80
N GLN A 164 7.76 19.26 -7.98
CA GLN A 164 6.50 19.94 -7.64
C GLN A 164 5.44 19.79 -8.75
N PHE A 165 5.83 19.81 -10.03
CA PHE A 165 4.91 19.90 -11.16
C PHE A 165 4.89 18.65 -12.06
N SER A 166 5.83 17.71 -11.89
CA SER A 166 5.78 16.35 -12.45
C SER A 166 5.46 16.26 -13.95
N ALA A 167 6.21 16.95 -14.81
CA ALA A 167 6.22 16.64 -16.24
C ALA A 167 7.42 15.73 -16.57
N VAL A 168 7.14 14.49 -16.99
CA VAL A 168 8.18 13.49 -17.35
C VAL A 168 9.13 14.02 -18.43
N SER A 169 8.66 14.89 -19.33
CA SER A 169 9.48 15.53 -20.36
C SER A 169 10.54 16.50 -19.82
N GLU A 170 10.43 16.96 -18.57
CA GLU A 170 11.39 17.86 -17.93
C GLU A 170 12.59 17.11 -17.33
N ALA A 171 12.45 15.80 -17.05
CA ALA A 171 13.52 15.01 -16.44
C ALA A 171 14.71 14.82 -17.41
N ASP A 172 14.43 14.45 -18.66
CA ASP A 172 15.49 14.21 -19.64
C ASP A 172 16.18 15.51 -20.09
N SER A 173 15.45 16.64 -20.11
CA SER A 173 16.08 17.95 -20.34
C SER A 173 16.98 18.36 -19.18
N LEU A 174 16.54 18.13 -17.94
CA LEU A 174 17.34 18.45 -16.75
C LEU A 174 18.58 17.56 -16.66
N GLU A 175 18.46 16.26 -16.98
CA GLU A 175 19.62 15.36 -17.08
C GLU A 175 20.64 15.87 -18.09
N LYS A 176 20.21 16.33 -19.27
CA LYS A 176 21.13 16.91 -20.27
C LYS A 176 21.86 18.14 -19.73
N ARG A 177 21.15 19.06 -19.07
CA ARG A 177 21.77 20.27 -18.50
C ARG A 177 22.77 19.94 -17.39
N VAL A 178 22.48 18.91 -16.57
CA VAL A 178 23.41 18.39 -15.56
C VAL A 178 24.69 17.85 -16.21
N GLU A 179 24.58 17.14 -17.34
CA GLU A 179 25.75 16.67 -18.09
C GLU A 179 26.51 17.80 -18.80
N GLU A 180 25.82 18.80 -19.34
CA GLU A 180 26.45 19.98 -19.92
C GLU A 180 27.30 20.72 -18.87
N MET A 181 26.75 20.92 -17.67
CA MET A 181 27.47 21.54 -16.54
C MET A 181 28.71 20.75 -16.12
N ALA A 182 28.63 19.40 -16.16
CA ALA A 182 29.76 18.55 -15.84
C ALA A 182 30.95 18.73 -16.81
N ASN A 183 30.68 19.17 -18.04
CA ASN A 183 31.68 19.33 -19.10
C ASN A 183 32.29 20.73 -19.17
N LEU A 184 31.78 21.72 -18.42
CA LEU A 184 32.25 23.10 -18.50
C LEU A 184 33.68 23.28 -17.98
N GLY A 185 34.10 22.47 -17.00
CA GLY A 185 35.45 22.47 -16.43
C GLY A 185 35.81 23.80 -15.73
N PHE A 186 36.05 23.75 -14.42
CA PHE A 186 36.38 24.92 -13.63
C PHE A 186 37.88 25.04 -13.39
N SER A 187 38.41 26.27 -13.43
CA SER A 187 39.85 26.51 -13.27
C SER A 187 40.33 26.31 -11.82
N ASP A 188 39.43 26.51 -10.86
CA ASP A 188 39.68 26.27 -9.44
C ASP A 188 39.35 24.83 -9.04
N ALA A 189 40.31 24.12 -8.45
CA ALA A 189 40.14 22.70 -8.07
C ALA A 189 39.10 22.52 -6.95
N ASP A 190 39.00 23.49 -6.06
CA ASP A 190 38.00 23.50 -4.98
C ASP A 190 36.59 23.67 -5.56
N THR A 191 36.37 24.65 -6.46
CA THR A 191 35.11 24.82 -7.20
C THR A 191 34.77 23.55 -7.98
N GLN A 192 35.71 23.00 -8.74
CA GLN A 192 35.48 21.79 -9.54
C GLN A 192 34.95 20.65 -8.65
N SER A 193 35.58 20.43 -7.49
CA SER A 193 35.15 19.39 -6.55
C SER A 193 33.76 19.66 -5.96
N LEU A 194 33.44 20.92 -5.62
CA LEU A 194 32.12 21.30 -5.12
C LEU A 194 31.02 21.12 -6.18
N VAL A 195 31.28 21.53 -7.42
CA VAL A 195 30.35 21.34 -8.54
C VAL A 195 30.13 19.85 -8.79
N GLU A 196 31.20 19.05 -8.88
CA GLU A 196 31.08 17.59 -9.04
C GLU A 196 30.23 16.93 -7.95
N ASN A 197 30.39 17.37 -6.70
CA ASN A 197 29.60 16.90 -5.58
C ASN A 197 28.10 17.25 -5.75
N VAL A 198 27.78 18.49 -6.13
CA VAL A 198 26.40 18.89 -6.42
C VAL A 198 25.81 18.07 -7.56
N LEU A 199 26.53 17.95 -8.68
CA LEU A 199 26.08 17.19 -9.85
C LEU A 199 25.88 15.72 -9.51
N PHE A 200 26.72 15.13 -8.66
CA PHE A 200 26.52 13.78 -8.13
C PHE A 200 25.16 13.65 -7.43
N HIS A 201 24.82 14.59 -6.55
CA HIS A 201 23.53 14.57 -5.85
C HIS A 201 22.34 14.85 -6.78
N LEU A 202 22.46 15.74 -7.77
CA LEU A 202 21.43 15.98 -8.77
C LEU A 202 21.14 14.70 -9.59
N ARG A 203 22.18 14.05 -10.12
CA ARG A 203 22.06 12.77 -10.85
C ARG A 203 21.42 11.69 -9.98
N ALA A 204 21.84 11.59 -8.73
CA ALA A 204 21.27 10.61 -7.80
C ALA A 204 19.76 10.82 -7.60
N ASN A 205 19.32 12.07 -7.42
CA ASN A 205 17.89 12.41 -7.29
C ASN A 205 17.09 12.12 -8.56
N LEU A 206 17.62 12.47 -9.73
CA LEU A 206 16.96 12.19 -11.02
C LEU A 206 16.78 10.68 -11.24
N ARG A 207 17.83 9.88 -10.99
CA ARG A 207 17.76 8.42 -11.05
C ARG A 207 16.73 7.85 -10.08
N LEU A 208 16.76 8.29 -8.82
CA LEU A 208 15.79 7.85 -7.79
C LEU A 208 14.35 8.19 -8.18
N SER A 209 14.11 9.30 -8.88
CA SER A 209 12.79 9.68 -9.39
C SER A 209 12.28 8.73 -10.44
N LYS A 210 13.13 8.32 -11.39
CA LYS A 210 12.80 7.31 -12.40
C LYS A 210 12.47 5.97 -11.75
N GLU A 211 13.29 5.54 -10.79
CA GLU A 211 13.03 4.32 -10.00
C GLU A 211 11.71 4.39 -9.22
N LEU A 212 11.41 5.54 -8.59
CA LEU A 212 10.17 5.77 -7.87
C LEU A 212 8.95 5.70 -8.79
N GLY A 213 9.06 6.27 -10.00
CA GLY A 213 8.02 6.16 -11.03
C GLY A 213 7.73 4.71 -11.41
N SER A 214 8.77 3.90 -11.60
CA SER A 214 8.63 2.46 -11.86
C SER A 214 7.99 1.71 -10.69
N LEU A 215 8.43 1.97 -9.45
CA LEU A 215 7.85 1.36 -8.25
C LEU A 215 6.37 1.72 -8.09
N ARG A 216 6.00 2.98 -8.33
CA ARG A 216 4.61 3.44 -8.31
C ARG A 216 3.78 2.73 -9.38
N ALA A 217 4.29 2.62 -10.60
CA ALA A 217 3.60 1.91 -11.68
C ALA A 217 3.35 0.45 -11.33
N ARG A 218 4.36 -0.24 -10.78
CA ARG A 218 4.23 -1.63 -10.29
C ARG A 218 3.20 -1.74 -9.17
N TYR A 219 3.23 -0.83 -8.19
CA TYR A 219 2.29 -0.81 -7.06
C TYR A 219 0.84 -0.70 -7.53
N VAL A 220 0.56 0.20 -8.48
CA VAL A 220 -0.79 0.40 -9.04
C VAL A 220 -1.22 -0.78 -9.92
N ALA A 221 -0.26 -1.48 -10.55
CA ALA A 221 -0.54 -2.62 -11.41
C ALA A 221 -0.84 -3.93 -10.64
N VAL A 222 -0.64 -3.98 -9.32
CA VAL A 222 -0.96 -5.18 -8.53
C VAL A 222 -2.48 -5.46 -8.62
N PRO A 223 -2.91 -6.67 -9.04
CA PRO A 223 -4.31 -6.97 -9.34
C PRO A 223 -5.16 -7.27 -8.09
N SER A 224 -4.93 -6.55 -6.99
CA SER A 224 -5.60 -6.78 -5.70
C SER A 224 -7.12 -6.57 -5.77
N LYS A 225 -7.59 -5.60 -6.57
CA LYS A 225 -9.02 -5.36 -6.78
C LYS A 225 -9.71 -6.54 -7.48
N GLU A 226 -9.05 -7.12 -8.49
CA GLU A 226 -9.55 -8.31 -9.17
C GLU A 226 -9.55 -9.51 -8.22
N ALA A 227 -8.47 -9.71 -7.47
CA ALA A 227 -8.37 -10.76 -6.46
C ALA A 227 -9.47 -10.63 -5.38
N PHE A 228 -9.74 -9.42 -4.89
CA PHE A 228 -10.84 -9.16 -3.95
C PHE A 228 -12.20 -9.48 -4.55
N ASN A 229 -12.46 -9.08 -5.80
CA ASN A 229 -13.73 -9.37 -6.47
C ASN A 229 -13.93 -10.89 -6.63
N ASN A 230 -12.89 -11.63 -7.00
CA ASN A 230 -12.95 -13.09 -7.11
C ASN A 230 -13.20 -13.75 -5.74
N LEU A 231 -12.56 -13.26 -4.68
CA LEU A 231 -12.80 -13.67 -3.30
C LEU A 231 -14.25 -13.41 -2.87
N TYR A 232 -14.75 -12.20 -3.13
CA TYR A 232 -16.11 -11.81 -2.79
C TYR A 232 -17.15 -12.63 -3.55
N GLN A 233 -16.91 -12.94 -4.83
CA GLN A 233 -17.79 -13.82 -5.62
C GLN A 233 -17.81 -15.26 -5.08
N ALA A 234 -16.64 -15.81 -4.69
CA ALA A 234 -16.57 -17.14 -4.08
C ALA A 234 -17.28 -17.18 -2.73
N TYR A 235 -17.25 -16.07 -1.98
CA TYR A 235 -18.00 -15.91 -0.74
C TYR A 235 -19.52 -15.86 -1.00
N GLU A 236 -19.97 -15.07 -1.97
CA GLU A 236 -21.40 -15.00 -2.31
C GLU A 236 -21.96 -16.34 -2.81
N SER A 237 -21.18 -17.12 -3.56
CA SER A 237 -21.66 -18.43 -4.05
C SER A 237 -21.89 -19.45 -2.93
N TYR A 238 -21.26 -19.30 -1.78
CA TYR A 238 -21.51 -20.16 -0.61
C TYR A 238 -22.85 -19.83 0.08
N TYR A 239 -23.32 -18.58 -0.01
CA TYR A 239 -24.52 -18.09 0.68
C TYR A 239 -25.76 -17.98 -0.23
N ARG A 240 -25.66 -18.36 -1.51
CA ARG A 240 -26.78 -18.47 -2.46
C ARG A 240 -27.32 -19.90 -2.49
#